data_AF-A0A1H3THD2-F1
#
_entry.id   AF-A0A1H3THD2-F1
#
_cell.length_a   1.000
_cell.length_b   1.000
_cell.length_c   1.000
_cell.angle_alpha   90.00
_cell.angle_beta   90.00
_cell.angle_gamma   90.00
#
_symmetry.space_group_name_H-M   'P 1'
#
loop_
_entity.id
_entity.type
_entity.pdbx_description
1 polymer ?
#
loop_
_entity_poly.entity_id
_entity_poly.type
_entity_poly.pdbx_seq_one_letter_code
_entity_poly.pdbx_strand_id
1 'polypeptide(L)'
;MNRHSFSFYFILSLTSIIIIGGFFTANQFQSVSKPDGERPDQPVSVHTQLYYPAASSDNRIKDLDQLAKDLLGVPYNQQGTSPEEGFSTASLVQYLYLKADGTLLPRKTVYQQELGAPVALKDLKKGDLLFFQNDQAIMSGIYLENNHFITATKSGVAIRNLQKDGYWKMRFIEARRLSALEKAKLSPETYADHENPVIREAMTLLHRPYLLTGNTLAAFDCSFLVQHVFEENGIFLPRITHQQFQLGEDIPLSKAKPGDVVYFSGTWQEGISHTGIYLGDHFFIHASGEEGKTTISYLGEQWLNYFTGVKRFDQLKLTEDHPAVSNANELLNIEYTKGGAAPEEGFDYSGLVYYLFQPYDKAFPRSSAEQWNYGMTVEHGNEKPGDVYFFQASGGNLLPAVYIGNEQIIVVRKDEGVSTIQLPFSQYWTYERLAGIKRYSVRAFSTNAD
;
A
#
# COMPACT_ATOMS: atom_id res chain seq x y z
N MET A 1 -46.22 -39.34 11.39
CA MET A 1 -47.04 -39.72 10.20
C MET A 1 -47.41 -38.43 9.51
N ASN A 2 -46.72 -38.01 8.46
CA ASN A 2 -47.02 -38.19 7.00
C ASN A 2 -47.05 -36.75 6.41
N ARG A 3 -46.01 -36.30 5.69
CA ARG A 3 -45.83 -36.29 4.21
C ARG A 3 -47.00 -35.69 3.42
N HIS A 4 -46.72 -34.59 2.67
CA HIS A 4 -47.12 -34.24 1.29
C HIS A 4 -46.55 -32.82 0.99
N SER A 5 -45.60 -32.59 0.07
CA SER A 5 -45.64 -32.52 -1.42
C SER A 5 -46.37 -31.29 -1.97
N PHE A 6 -45.71 -30.46 -2.81
CA PHE A 6 -46.19 -29.70 -4.01
C PHE A 6 -45.07 -28.70 -4.45
N SER A 7 -44.27 -28.99 -5.49
CA SER A 7 -44.40 -28.73 -6.95
C SER A 7 -44.27 -27.26 -7.40
N PHE A 8 -43.19 -27.00 -8.14
CA PHE A 8 -42.87 -25.80 -8.92
C PHE A 8 -43.50 -25.85 -10.31
N TYR A 9 -44.00 -24.72 -10.82
CA TYR A 9 -44.37 -24.52 -12.23
C TYR A 9 -43.35 -23.60 -12.92
N PHE A 10 -42.82 -24.07 -14.05
CA PHE A 10 -42.04 -23.33 -15.04
C PHE A 10 -42.97 -22.94 -16.20
N ILE A 11 -42.89 -21.71 -16.72
CA ILE A 11 -43.57 -21.29 -17.95
C ILE A 11 -42.51 -21.01 -19.01
N LEU A 12 -42.53 -21.80 -20.08
CA LEU A 12 -41.87 -21.56 -21.36
C LEU A 12 -42.83 -20.83 -22.30
N SER A 13 -42.32 -19.89 -23.09
CA SER A 13 -42.97 -19.48 -24.32
C SER A 13 -41.99 -19.63 -25.50
N LEU A 14 -42.52 -20.25 -26.55
CA LEU A 14 -41.88 -20.58 -27.83
C LEU A 14 -42.42 -19.62 -28.89
N THR A 15 -41.54 -19.11 -29.75
CA THR A 15 -41.89 -18.87 -31.17
C THR A 15 -40.66 -19.06 -32.05
N SER A 16 -40.80 -19.95 -33.01
CA SER A 16 -39.84 -20.34 -34.06
C SER A 16 -39.82 -19.34 -35.22
N ILE A 17 -38.72 -19.27 -36.00
CA ILE A 17 -38.72 -18.95 -37.44
C ILE A 17 -37.50 -19.61 -38.15
N ILE A 18 -37.84 -20.55 -39.03
CA ILE A 18 -37.35 -20.86 -40.40
C ILE A 18 -35.84 -20.88 -40.71
N ILE A 19 -35.37 -22.09 -41.10
CA ILE A 19 -34.08 -22.38 -41.75
C ILE A 19 -34.29 -22.46 -43.27
N ILE A 20 -33.49 -21.74 -44.05
CA ILE A 20 -33.23 -22.04 -45.46
C ILE A 20 -31.72 -22.11 -45.64
N GLY A 21 -31.24 -23.27 -46.09
CA GLY A 21 -29.84 -23.54 -46.38
C GLY A 21 -29.39 -23.07 -47.76
N GLY A 22 -28.11 -22.74 -47.86
CA GLY A 22 -27.39 -22.51 -49.11
C GLY A 22 -25.90 -22.70 -48.90
N PHE A 23 -25.36 -23.77 -49.50
CA PHE A 23 -23.92 -24.02 -49.67
C PHE A 23 -23.27 -22.90 -50.47
N PHE A 24 -22.05 -22.46 -50.13
CA PHE A 24 -21.00 -22.09 -51.10
C PHE A 24 -19.60 -22.09 -50.46
N THR A 25 -18.64 -22.34 -51.33
CA THR A 25 -17.25 -22.82 -51.16
C THR A 25 -16.25 -21.82 -50.58
N ALA A 26 -15.17 -22.38 -50.02
CA ALA A 26 -13.94 -21.68 -49.65
C ALA A 26 -13.34 -20.90 -50.82
N ASN A 27 -12.89 -19.68 -50.55
CA ASN A 27 -11.83 -19.05 -51.33
C ASN A 27 -11.02 -18.05 -50.49
N GLN A 28 -9.74 -18.03 -50.79
CA GLN A 28 -8.66 -17.24 -50.21
C GLN A 28 -9.02 -15.76 -50.04
N PHE A 29 -8.60 -15.15 -48.93
CA PHE A 29 -8.42 -13.70 -48.87
C PHE A 29 -7.10 -13.30 -48.22
N GLN A 30 -6.31 -12.61 -49.04
CA GLN A 30 -5.15 -11.82 -48.69
C GLN A 30 -5.46 -10.75 -47.64
N SER A 31 -4.42 -10.42 -46.89
CA SER A 31 -4.28 -9.28 -45.99
C SER A 31 -4.81 -7.97 -46.58
N VAL A 32 -5.76 -7.36 -45.86
CA VAL A 32 -6.09 -5.93 -45.97
C VAL A 32 -6.24 -5.37 -44.57
N SER A 33 -5.36 -4.44 -44.23
CA SER A 33 -5.33 -3.61 -43.03
C SER A 33 -6.62 -2.79 -42.86
N LYS A 34 -7.12 -2.69 -41.63
CA LYS A 34 -8.18 -1.75 -41.21
C LYS A 34 -7.79 -1.05 -39.89
N PRO A 35 -8.34 0.14 -39.66
CA PRO A 35 -7.66 1.26 -39.00
C PRO A 35 -7.81 1.23 -37.48
N ASP A 36 -6.88 1.93 -36.83
CA ASP A 36 -6.78 2.13 -35.39
C ASP A 36 -8.11 2.59 -34.78
N GLY A 37 -8.67 1.72 -33.94
CA GLY A 37 -9.84 1.98 -33.09
C GLY A 37 -9.40 2.09 -31.64
N GLU A 38 -9.62 3.27 -31.09
CA GLU A 38 -9.30 3.76 -29.76
C GLU A 38 -9.59 2.74 -28.63
N ARG A 39 -8.55 2.52 -27.82
CA ARG A 39 -8.61 1.84 -26.52
C ARG A 39 -9.01 2.90 -25.48
N PRO A 40 -9.96 2.63 -24.56
CA PRO A 40 -10.39 3.63 -23.60
C PRO A 40 -9.27 4.02 -22.65
N ASP A 41 -8.87 5.28 -22.81
CA ASP A 41 -8.31 6.25 -21.88
C ASP A 41 -7.15 5.85 -20.95
N GLN A 42 -5.99 6.35 -21.39
CA GLN A 42 -4.81 6.72 -20.61
C GLN A 42 -5.17 7.30 -19.23
N PRO A 43 -4.41 6.99 -18.17
CA PRO A 43 -4.53 7.72 -16.92
C PRO A 43 -4.18 9.18 -17.19
N VAL A 44 -5.11 10.08 -16.87
CA VAL A 44 -4.87 11.51 -16.84
C VAL A 44 -3.67 11.75 -15.91
N SER A 45 -2.55 12.17 -16.50
CA SER A 45 -1.37 12.61 -15.79
C SER A 45 -1.67 13.94 -15.10
N VAL A 46 -2.30 13.87 -13.93
CA VAL A 46 -2.38 15.01 -13.03
C VAL A 46 -1.05 15.10 -12.28
N HIS A 47 -0.06 15.74 -12.90
CA HIS A 47 1.10 16.25 -12.19
C HIS A 47 0.67 17.44 -11.34
N THR A 48 0.05 17.19 -10.19
CA THR A 48 0.14 18.11 -9.07
C THR A 48 1.22 17.56 -8.16
N GLN A 49 2.43 18.11 -8.24
CA GLN A 49 3.36 17.99 -7.13
C GLN A 49 2.68 18.65 -5.93
N LEU A 50 2.05 17.84 -5.08
CA LEU A 50 1.58 18.28 -3.77
C LEU A 50 2.82 18.44 -2.89
N TYR A 51 3.55 19.53 -3.12
CA TYR A 51 4.60 19.98 -2.22
C TYR A 51 3.92 20.49 -0.95
N TYR A 52 3.73 19.59 0.01
CA TYR A 52 3.62 19.99 1.41
C TYR A 52 5.05 20.10 1.92
N PRO A 53 5.65 21.30 2.02
CA PRO A 53 6.80 21.43 2.88
C PRO A 53 6.33 20.96 4.25
N ALA A 54 7.09 20.05 4.88
CA ALA A 54 6.93 19.76 6.29
C ALA A 54 6.83 21.12 6.99
N ALA A 55 5.63 21.48 7.43
CA ALA A 55 5.43 22.76 8.08
C ALA A 55 6.29 22.69 9.33
N SER A 56 7.34 23.51 9.38
CA SER A 56 8.10 23.66 10.61
C SER A 56 7.10 24.03 11.70
N SER A 57 7.24 23.38 12.85
CA SER A 57 6.41 23.58 14.04
C SER A 57 6.29 25.06 14.47
N ASP A 58 7.24 25.90 14.03
CA ASP A 58 7.38 27.33 14.29
C ASP A 58 6.42 28.26 13.52
N ASN A 59 5.80 27.83 12.41
CA ASN A 59 4.90 28.68 11.61
C ASN A 59 3.39 28.46 11.90
N ARG A 60 3.04 27.80 13.02
CA ARG A 60 1.64 27.56 13.40
C ARG A 60 1.00 28.81 14.01
N ILE A 61 0.11 29.45 13.26
CA ILE A 61 -0.76 30.50 13.80
C ILE A 61 -1.87 29.80 14.57
N LYS A 62 -1.81 29.79 15.91
CA LYS A 62 -2.84 29.17 16.77
C LYS A 62 -4.20 29.89 16.73
N ASP A 63 -4.25 31.10 16.19
CA ASP A 63 -5.49 31.88 16.13
C ASP A 63 -6.31 31.55 14.88
N LEU A 64 -7.26 30.63 15.06
CA LEU A 64 -8.22 30.23 14.04
C LEU A 64 -9.04 31.40 13.47
N ASP A 65 -9.34 32.42 14.28
CA ASP A 65 -10.15 33.55 13.79
C ASP A 65 -9.35 34.43 12.84
N GLN A 66 -8.06 34.63 13.14
CA GLN A 66 -7.18 35.37 12.25
C GLN A 66 -6.98 34.61 10.93
N LEU A 67 -6.69 33.31 11.01
CA LEU A 67 -6.62 32.44 9.84
C LEU A 67 -7.92 32.49 9.01
N ALA A 68 -9.07 32.44 9.67
CA ALA A 68 -10.37 32.51 9.00
C ALA A 68 -10.57 33.86 8.28
N LYS A 69 -10.17 34.97 8.90
CA LYS A 69 -10.24 36.32 8.29
C LYS A 69 -9.33 36.46 7.09
N ASP A 70 -8.11 35.94 7.17
CA ASP A 70 -7.09 36.05 6.11
C ASP A 70 -7.52 35.30 4.83
N LEU A 71 -8.36 34.28 4.97
CA LEU A 71 -8.86 33.49 3.85
C LEU A 71 -10.17 34.02 3.25
N LEU A 72 -10.78 35.07 3.80
CA LEU A 72 -12.05 35.59 3.27
C LEU A 72 -11.92 36.02 1.81
N GLY A 73 -12.85 35.54 0.98
CA GLY A 73 -12.87 35.84 -0.46
C GLY A 73 -11.96 34.97 -1.32
N VAL A 74 -11.11 34.10 -0.73
CA VAL A 74 -10.34 33.12 -1.50
C VAL A 74 -11.29 32.29 -2.38
N PRO A 75 -11.02 32.12 -3.69
CA PRO A 75 -11.95 31.47 -4.61
C PRO A 75 -12.31 30.04 -4.21
N TYR A 76 -13.51 29.62 -4.60
CA TYR A 76 -13.88 28.21 -4.53
C TYR A 76 -13.22 27.42 -5.66
N ASN A 77 -12.55 26.33 -5.31
CA ASN A 77 -11.96 25.40 -6.25
C ASN A 77 -12.12 23.97 -5.70
N GLN A 78 -12.82 23.10 -6.43
CA GLN A 78 -13.04 21.71 -5.99
C GLN A 78 -11.76 20.93 -5.72
N GLN A 79 -10.67 21.24 -6.43
CA GLN A 79 -9.39 20.53 -6.32
C GLN A 79 -8.34 21.34 -5.54
N GLY A 80 -8.59 22.63 -5.33
CA GLY A 80 -7.63 23.55 -4.72
C GLY A 80 -7.42 23.28 -3.24
N THR A 81 -6.18 23.44 -2.78
CA THR A 81 -5.77 23.15 -1.40
C THR A 81 -4.92 24.22 -0.73
N SER A 82 -4.84 25.39 -1.35
CA SER A 82 -4.10 26.54 -0.83
C SER A 82 -4.84 27.84 -1.12
N PRO A 83 -4.46 28.95 -0.45
CA PRO A 83 -5.03 30.26 -0.75
C PRO A 83 -4.86 30.70 -2.21
N GLU A 84 -3.76 30.29 -2.84
CA GLU A 84 -3.44 30.62 -4.24
C GLU A 84 -4.29 29.82 -5.24
N GLU A 85 -4.54 28.54 -4.94
CA GLU A 85 -5.35 27.65 -5.79
C GLU A 85 -6.85 27.82 -5.56
N GLY A 86 -7.25 28.33 -4.38
CA GLY A 86 -8.61 28.28 -3.88
C GLY A 86 -8.89 27.01 -3.07
N PHE A 87 -10.12 26.90 -2.54
CA PHE A 87 -10.51 25.79 -1.68
C PHE A 87 -11.86 25.17 -2.04
N SER A 88 -11.99 23.88 -1.78
CA SER A 88 -13.27 23.22 -1.55
C SER A 88 -13.67 23.40 -0.09
N THR A 89 -14.86 22.96 0.29
CA THR A 89 -15.29 22.99 1.70
C THR A 89 -14.35 22.16 2.57
N ALA A 90 -14.07 20.92 2.15
CA ALA A 90 -13.24 20.00 2.92
C ALA A 90 -11.75 20.38 2.94
N SER A 91 -11.20 20.89 1.83
CA SER A 91 -9.79 21.33 1.81
C SER A 91 -9.55 22.61 2.60
N LEU A 92 -10.53 23.52 2.68
CA LEU A 92 -10.48 24.66 3.59
C LEU A 92 -10.41 24.21 5.05
N VAL A 93 -11.29 23.27 5.44
CA VAL A 93 -11.33 22.73 6.79
C VAL A 93 -10.00 22.04 7.14
N GLN A 94 -9.48 21.21 6.25
CA GLN A 94 -8.16 20.57 6.41
C GLN A 94 -7.05 21.61 6.58
N TYR A 95 -7.01 22.63 5.72
CA TYR A 95 -6.00 23.69 5.77
C TYR A 95 -6.04 24.45 7.10
N LEU A 96 -7.22 24.87 7.55
CA LEU A 96 -7.38 25.61 8.80
C LEU A 96 -6.95 24.80 10.02
N TYR A 97 -7.32 23.52 10.10
CA TYR A 97 -6.87 22.64 11.18
C TYR A 97 -5.35 22.42 11.15
N LEU A 98 -4.79 22.14 9.96
CA LEU A 98 -3.36 21.94 9.80
C LEU A 98 -2.57 23.19 10.22
N LYS A 99 -3.04 24.40 9.87
CA LYS A 99 -2.37 25.66 10.23
C LYS A 99 -2.59 26.06 11.70
N ALA A 100 -3.76 25.76 12.27
CA ALA A 100 -4.10 26.14 13.62
C ALA A 100 -3.40 25.27 14.68
N ASP A 101 -3.41 23.94 14.51
CA ASP A 101 -2.89 23.02 15.52
C ASP A 101 -2.11 21.81 14.95
N GLY A 102 -1.90 21.73 13.64
CA GLY A 102 -1.16 20.63 13.02
C GLY A 102 -1.97 19.37 12.78
N THR A 103 -3.30 19.41 12.95
CA THR A 103 -4.17 18.26 12.65
C THR A 103 -4.36 18.12 11.13
N LEU A 104 -3.91 17.02 10.54
CA LEU A 104 -4.11 16.70 9.13
C LEU A 104 -5.41 15.91 8.95
N LEU A 105 -6.54 16.62 8.79
CA LEU A 105 -7.81 15.97 8.48
C LEU A 105 -7.82 15.33 7.08
N PRO A 106 -8.64 14.30 6.80
CA PRO A 106 -8.83 13.77 5.45
C PRO A 106 -9.29 14.84 4.43
N ARG A 107 -8.95 14.72 3.13
CA ARG A 107 -9.44 15.70 2.12
C ARG A 107 -10.93 15.59 1.85
N LYS A 108 -11.54 14.43 2.07
CA LYS A 108 -12.97 14.25 1.79
C LYS A 108 -13.85 14.47 3.01
N THR A 109 -14.96 15.17 2.79
CA THR A 109 -15.91 15.49 3.85
C THR A 109 -16.48 14.25 4.54
N VAL A 110 -16.72 13.18 3.79
CA VAL A 110 -17.26 11.92 4.33
C VAL A 110 -16.33 11.34 5.40
N TYR A 111 -15.02 11.34 5.17
CA TYR A 111 -14.04 10.88 6.15
C TYR A 111 -13.87 11.87 7.31
N GLN A 112 -14.01 13.17 7.07
CA GLN A 112 -14.04 14.17 8.15
C GLN A 112 -15.23 13.95 9.09
N GLN A 113 -16.38 13.52 8.57
CA GLN A 113 -17.61 13.29 9.34
C GLN A 113 -17.54 12.05 10.24
N GLU A 114 -16.65 11.11 9.97
CA GLU A 114 -16.46 9.93 10.83
C GLU A 114 -15.67 10.24 12.10
N LEU A 115 -15.00 11.40 12.14
CA LEU A 115 -14.16 11.83 13.24
C LEU A 115 -14.94 12.64 14.29
N GLY A 116 -14.48 12.58 15.53
CA GLY A 116 -15.00 13.35 16.66
C GLY A 116 -16.33 12.85 17.16
N ALA A 117 -16.72 13.34 18.33
CA ALA A 117 -18.02 13.05 18.94
C ALA A 117 -19.08 14.07 18.49
N PRO A 118 -20.36 13.66 18.31
CA PRO A 118 -21.45 14.60 18.04
C PRO A 118 -21.59 15.68 19.12
N VAL A 119 -21.91 16.90 18.70
CA VAL A 119 -22.08 18.08 19.56
C VAL A 119 -23.46 18.70 19.31
N ALA A 120 -24.21 18.93 20.38
CA ALA A 120 -25.48 19.65 20.28
C ALA A 120 -25.24 21.13 19.96
N LEU A 121 -26.16 21.75 19.18
CA LEU A 121 -26.05 23.14 18.74
C LEU A 121 -25.79 24.15 19.87
N LYS A 122 -26.39 23.92 21.05
CA LYS A 122 -26.22 24.78 22.24
C LYS A 122 -24.83 24.67 22.88
N ASP A 123 -24.11 23.59 22.59
CA ASP A 123 -22.82 23.23 23.19
C ASP A 123 -21.66 23.45 22.21
N LEU A 124 -21.92 24.10 21.07
CA LEU A 124 -20.92 24.43 20.06
C LEU A 124 -19.82 25.31 20.64
N LYS A 125 -18.59 24.99 20.27
CA LYS A 125 -17.37 25.72 20.62
C LYS A 125 -16.55 25.96 19.37
N LYS A 126 -15.72 27.00 19.44
CA LYS A 126 -14.75 27.33 18.39
C LYS A 126 -13.95 26.08 18.01
N GLY A 127 -13.85 25.83 16.71
CA GLY A 127 -13.17 24.67 16.15
C GLY A 127 -14.10 23.48 15.85
N ASP A 128 -15.31 23.41 16.39
CA ASP A 128 -16.21 22.29 16.07
C ASP A 128 -16.47 22.20 14.57
N LEU A 129 -16.41 20.98 14.04
CA LEU A 129 -16.73 20.68 12.65
C LEU A 129 -18.25 20.72 12.47
N LEU A 130 -18.71 21.40 11.43
CA LEU A 130 -20.11 21.46 11.06
C LEU A 130 -20.29 20.77 9.71
N PHE A 131 -21.31 19.90 9.61
CA PHE A 131 -21.61 19.15 8.39
C PHE A 131 -22.97 19.54 7.82
N PHE A 132 -23.03 19.66 6.50
CA PHE A 132 -24.21 20.11 5.77
C PHE A 132 -24.46 19.24 4.53
N GLN A 133 -25.71 18.88 4.26
CA GLN A 133 -26.09 18.11 3.08
C GLN A 133 -26.62 19.02 1.99
N ASN A 134 -26.10 18.91 0.77
CA ASN A 134 -26.81 19.39 -0.42
C ASN A 134 -27.23 18.19 -1.29
N ASP A 135 -27.85 18.46 -2.44
CA ASP A 135 -28.40 17.40 -3.31
C ASP A 135 -27.31 16.47 -3.91
N GLN A 136 -26.03 16.83 -3.79
CA GLN A 136 -24.92 16.19 -4.46
C GLN A 136 -23.86 15.63 -3.49
N ALA A 137 -23.63 16.27 -2.34
CA ALA A 137 -22.54 15.93 -1.44
C ALA A 137 -22.72 16.51 -0.02
N ILE A 138 -21.93 15.96 0.91
CA ILE A 138 -21.72 16.52 2.24
C ILE A 138 -20.66 17.63 2.15
N MET A 139 -20.95 18.77 2.77
CA MET A 139 -20.07 19.93 2.91
C MET A 139 -19.65 20.08 4.37
N SER A 140 -18.42 20.56 4.61
CA SER A 140 -17.93 20.87 5.95
C SER A 140 -17.63 22.36 6.14
N GLY A 141 -17.68 22.79 7.39
CA GLY A 141 -17.21 24.09 7.86
C GLY A 141 -16.71 24.02 9.30
N ILE A 142 -16.15 25.12 9.80
CA ILE A 142 -15.65 25.20 11.17
C ILE A 142 -16.42 26.27 11.93
N TYR A 143 -16.99 25.91 13.07
CA TYR A 143 -17.63 26.85 13.97
C TYR A 143 -16.61 27.84 14.55
N LEU A 144 -16.95 29.13 14.53
CA LEU A 144 -16.14 30.20 15.11
C LEU A 144 -16.74 30.63 16.45
N GLU A 145 -17.80 31.42 16.41
CA GLU A 145 -18.51 31.95 17.59
C GLU A 145 -19.88 32.52 17.22
N ASN A 146 -20.80 32.66 18.18
CA ASN A 146 -22.08 33.36 17.99
C ASN A 146 -22.91 32.86 16.78
N ASN A 147 -22.91 31.54 16.52
CA ASN A 147 -23.51 30.88 15.35
C ASN A 147 -22.82 31.17 14.01
N HIS A 148 -21.68 31.85 14.01
CA HIS A 148 -20.86 32.03 12.82
C HIS A 148 -19.95 30.84 12.60
N PHE A 149 -19.80 30.47 11.34
CA PHE A 149 -18.87 29.43 10.90
C PHE A 149 -18.24 29.83 9.57
N ILE A 150 -17.05 29.32 9.31
CA ILE A 150 -16.34 29.53 8.06
C ILE A 150 -16.48 28.31 7.16
N THR A 151 -16.69 28.55 5.86
CA THR A 151 -16.76 27.52 4.83
C THR A 151 -16.40 28.12 3.46
N ALA A 152 -16.05 27.28 2.50
CA ALA A 152 -16.00 27.68 1.10
C ALA A 152 -17.43 27.72 0.51
N THR A 153 -17.72 28.70 -0.33
CA THR A 153 -19.00 28.87 -1.04
C THR A 153 -18.75 29.17 -2.51
N LYS A 154 -19.76 29.12 -3.37
CA LYS A 154 -19.60 29.46 -4.81
C LYS A 154 -18.99 30.86 -5.04
N SER A 155 -19.15 31.78 -4.09
CA SER A 155 -18.58 33.15 -4.15
C SER A 155 -17.22 33.27 -3.43
N GLY A 156 -16.60 32.16 -3.08
CA GLY A 156 -15.37 32.10 -2.29
C GLY A 156 -15.61 31.74 -0.82
N VAL A 157 -14.51 31.69 -0.07
CA VAL A 157 -14.48 31.48 1.38
C VAL A 157 -15.24 32.60 2.09
N ALA A 158 -16.18 32.23 2.95
CA ALA A 158 -17.06 33.17 3.62
C ALA A 158 -17.42 32.70 5.04
N ILE A 159 -17.65 33.68 5.91
CA ILE A 159 -18.29 33.46 7.20
C ILE A 159 -19.82 33.52 7.00
N ARG A 160 -20.51 32.50 7.50
CA ARG A 160 -21.97 32.34 7.42
C ARG A 160 -22.55 32.20 8.81
N ASN A 161 -23.84 32.49 8.96
CA ASN A 161 -24.53 32.35 10.23
C ASN A 161 -25.50 31.15 10.18
N LEU A 162 -25.25 30.14 11.00
CA LEU A 162 -25.97 28.87 11.02
C LEU A 162 -27.48 29.01 11.27
N GLN A 163 -27.90 30.04 12.02
CA GLN A 163 -29.30 30.22 12.41
C GLN A 163 -30.04 31.26 11.55
N LYS A 164 -29.32 32.23 10.98
CA LYS A 164 -29.90 33.32 10.18
C LYS A 164 -29.88 33.04 8.68
N ASP A 165 -28.93 32.24 8.19
CA ASP A 165 -28.86 31.88 6.78
C ASP A 165 -29.76 30.67 6.49
N GLY A 166 -30.89 30.90 5.82
CA GLY A 166 -31.87 29.86 5.52
C GLY A 166 -31.30 28.70 4.70
N TYR A 167 -30.33 28.95 3.81
CA TYR A 167 -29.70 27.90 3.01
C TYR A 167 -28.95 26.90 3.89
N TRP A 168 -28.09 27.41 4.78
CA TRP A 168 -27.26 26.60 5.67
C TRP A 168 -28.07 25.98 6.80
N LYS A 169 -29.02 26.73 7.37
CA LYS A 169 -29.91 26.22 8.43
C LYS A 169 -30.69 24.99 8.00
N MET A 170 -31.27 25.01 6.79
CA MET A 170 -32.05 23.87 6.28
C MET A 170 -31.19 22.67 5.90
N ARG A 171 -29.88 22.85 5.71
CA ARG A 171 -28.95 21.81 5.25
C ARG A 171 -28.06 21.25 6.34
N PHE A 172 -28.11 21.82 7.55
CA PHE A 172 -27.32 21.36 8.67
C PHE A 172 -27.69 19.92 9.04
N ILE A 173 -26.68 19.04 9.09
CA ILE A 173 -26.83 17.64 9.48
C ILE A 173 -26.50 17.50 10.96
N GLU A 174 -25.25 17.81 11.31
CA GLU A 174 -24.70 17.61 12.64
C GLU A 174 -23.45 18.47 12.85
N ALA A 175 -23.01 18.55 14.10
CA ALA A 175 -21.72 19.09 14.46
C ALA A 175 -20.92 18.04 15.21
N ARG A 176 -19.60 18.04 15.04
CA ARG A 176 -18.70 17.08 15.69
C ARG A 176 -17.47 17.79 16.26
N ARG A 177 -16.96 17.26 17.37
CA ARG A 177 -15.75 17.77 18.03
C ARG A 177 -14.71 16.68 18.13
N LEU A 178 -13.55 16.93 17.56
CA LEU A 178 -12.38 16.07 17.69
C LEU A 178 -11.90 16.05 19.14
N SER A 179 -11.61 14.85 19.63
CA SER A 179 -10.88 14.65 20.88
C SER A 179 -9.40 15.02 20.74
N ALA A 180 -8.72 15.22 21.87
CA ALA A 180 -7.28 15.44 21.88
C ALA A 180 -6.50 14.25 21.29
N LEU A 181 -6.99 13.03 21.51
CA LEU A 181 -6.39 11.80 20.96
C LEU A 181 -6.47 11.77 19.43
N GLU A 182 -7.65 12.03 18.86
CA GLU A 182 -7.82 12.04 17.40
C GLU A 182 -6.95 13.12 16.74
N LYS A 183 -6.90 14.32 17.33
CA LYS A 183 -5.99 15.37 16.86
C LYS A 183 -4.54 14.90 16.86
N ALA A 184 -4.08 14.33 17.98
CA ALA A 184 -2.72 13.78 18.06
C ALA A 184 -2.48 12.70 17.00
N LYS A 185 -3.41 11.77 16.79
CA LYS A 185 -3.27 10.70 15.79
C LYS A 185 -3.28 11.19 14.35
N LEU A 186 -3.88 12.35 14.09
CA LEU A 186 -3.89 13.02 12.79
C LEU A 186 -2.76 14.04 12.65
N SER A 187 -1.90 14.21 13.65
CA SER A 187 -0.72 15.06 13.58
C SER A 187 0.51 14.20 13.26
N PRO A 188 1.16 14.38 12.09
CA PRO A 188 2.34 13.59 11.71
C PRO A 188 3.48 13.66 12.72
N GLU A 189 3.66 14.80 13.38
CA GLU A 189 4.68 15.01 14.42
C GLU A 189 4.57 14.02 15.58
N THR A 190 3.37 13.50 15.87
CA THR A 190 3.13 12.50 16.92
C THR A 190 3.90 11.20 16.70
N TYR A 191 4.29 10.91 15.45
CA TYR A 191 4.91 9.64 15.07
C TYR A 191 6.42 9.73 14.81
N ALA A 192 7.02 10.92 14.87
CA ALA A 192 8.43 11.14 14.52
C ALA A 192 9.39 10.24 15.32
N ASP A 193 9.13 10.10 16.63
CA ASP A 193 9.95 9.30 17.56
C ASP A 193 9.22 8.03 18.03
N HIS A 194 8.33 7.48 17.21
CA HIS A 194 7.54 6.31 17.60
C HIS A 194 8.42 5.07 17.86
N GLU A 195 8.12 4.30 18.91
CA GLU A 195 8.95 3.14 19.32
C GLU A 195 9.02 2.03 18.26
N ASN A 196 7.93 1.84 17.50
CA ASN A 196 7.90 0.88 16.38
C ASN A 196 8.59 1.47 15.12
N PRO A 197 9.69 0.87 14.63
CA PRO A 197 10.42 1.37 13.46
C PRO A 197 9.62 1.31 12.15
N VAL A 198 8.70 0.36 12.00
CA VAL A 198 7.76 0.28 10.84
C VAL A 198 6.95 1.57 10.74
N ILE A 199 6.51 2.12 11.86
CA ILE A 199 5.72 3.37 11.88
C ILE A 199 6.60 4.57 11.52
N ARG A 200 7.80 4.66 12.09
CA ARG A 200 8.72 5.76 11.75
C ARG A 200 9.02 5.77 10.26
N GLU A 201 9.31 4.61 9.69
CA GLU A 201 9.59 4.47 8.27
C GLU A 201 8.38 4.83 7.41
N ALA A 202 7.18 4.30 7.73
CA ALA A 202 5.97 4.66 7.00
C ALA A 202 5.70 6.18 6.98
N MET A 203 6.04 6.88 8.06
CA MET A 203 5.84 8.33 8.18
C MET A 203 6.82 9.15 7.33
N THR A 204 8.01 8.63 7.01
CA THR A 204 8.93 9.28 6.05
C THR A 204 8.31 9.37 4.65
N LEU A 205 7.34 8.51 4.38
CA LEU A 205 6.62 8.37 3.12
C LEU A 205 5.28 9.10 3.09
N LEU A 206 4.92 9.82 4.15
CA LEU A 206 3.70 10.64 4.16
C LEU A 206 3.74 11.66 3.01
N HIS A 207 2.58 11.91 2.40
CA HIS A 207 2.39 12.80 1.25
C HIS A 207 2.99 12.34 -0.09
N ARG A 208 3.68 11.20 -0.15
CA ARG A 208 4.16 10.64 -1.42
C ARG A 208 2.99 10.38 -2.37
N PRO A 209 3.09 10.73 -3.67
CA PRO A 209 2.00 10.54 -4.62
C PRO A 209 1.60 9.07 -4.76
N TYR A 210 0.29 8.84 -4.89
CA TYR A 210 -0.23 7.53 -5.24
C TYR A 210 -0.12 7.30 -6.75
N LEU A 211 0.34 6.12 -7.14
CA LEU A 211 0.25 5.62 -8.51
C LEU A 211 -0.14 4.15 -8.48
N LEU A 212 -1.26 3.80 -9.11
CA LEU A 212 -1.69 2.40 -9.23
C LEU A 212 -0.58 1.60 -9.94
N THR A 213 -0.16 0.48 -9.37
CA THR A 213 1.00 -0.34 -9.79
C THR A 213 2.37 0.36 -9.72
N GLY A 214 2.43 1.60 -9.22
CA GLY A 214 3.67 2.32 -9.00
C GLY A 214 4.58 1.58 -8.01
N ASN A 215 5.87 1.53 -8.32
CA ASN A 215 6.85 0.71 -7.61
C ASN A 215 8.15 1.48 -7.32
N THR A 216 8.06 2.80 -7.16
CA THR A 216 9.22 3.66 -6.86
C THR A 216 8.87 4.66 -5.78
N LEU A 217 9.87 5.18 -5.05
CA LEU A 217 9.67 6.22 -4.04
C LEU A 217 9.15 7.56 -4.61
N ALA A 218 9.16 7.76 -5.92
CA ALA A 218 8.57 8.93 -6.56
C ALA A 218 7.03 8.87 -6.58
N ALA A 219 6.47 7.68 -6.80
CA ALA A 219 5.03 7.41 -6.72
C ALA A 219 4.77 5.89 -6.64
N PHE A 220 3.86 5.48 -5.76
CA PHE A 220 3.63 4.06 -5.46
C PHE A 220 2.19 3.74 -5.04
N ASP A 221 1.86 2.44 -4.99
CA ASP A 221 0.57 1.96 -4.48
C ASP A 221 0.64 1.43 -3.04
N CYS A 222 -0.50 0.96 -2.54
CA CYS A 222 -0.64 0.50 -1.15
C CYS A 222 0.25 -0.70 -0.79
N SER A 223 0.43 -1.65 -1.70
CA SER A 223 1.24 -2.83 -1.43
C SER A 223 2.72 -2.55 -1.53
N PHE A 224 3.15 -1.61 -2.39
CA PHE A 224 4.52 -1.14 -2.39
C PHE A 224 4.87 -0.38 -1.10
N LEU A 225 3.97 0.45 -0.57
CA LEU A 225 4.19 1.12 0.73
C LEU A 225 4.49 0.09 1.83
N VAL A 226 3.64 -0.93 1.95
CA VAL A 226 3.84 -1.99 2.95
C VAL A 226 5.11 -2.78 2.65
N GLN A 227 5.35 -3.16 1.39
CA GLN A 227 6.55 -3.90 1.00
C GLN A 227 7.82 -3.16 1.40
N HIS A 228 7.95 -1.90 0.95
CA HIS A 228 9.16 -1.10 1.18
C HIS A 228 9.39 -0.85 2.67
N VAL A 229 8.35 -0.45 3.43
CA VAL A 229 8.50 -0.21 4.87
C VAL A 229 8.96 -1.47 5.61
N PHE A 230 8.43 -2.64 5.27
CA PHE A 230 8.82 -3.89 5.92
C PHE A 230 10.21 -4.37 5.45
N GLU A 231 10.58 -4.12 4.20
CA GLU A 231 11.91 -4.41 3.65
C GLU A 231 13.01 -3.64 4.38
N GLU A 232 12.83 -2.34 4.62
CA GLU A 232 13.72 -1.50 5.45
C GLU A 232 13.80 -1.99 6.92
N ASN A 233 12.89 -2.89 7.32
CA ASN A 233 12.86 -3.52 8.63
C ASN A 233 13.27 -5.01 8.61
N GLY A 234 13.86 -5.48 7.51
CA GLY A 234 14.37 -6.85 7.34
C GLY A 234 13.29 -7.91 7.11
N ILE A 235 12.10 -7.50 6.66
CA ILE A 235 10.97 -8.37 6.34
C ILE A 235 10.62 -8.20 4.87
N PHE A 236 10.91 -9.20 4.06
CA PHE A 236 10.59 -9.16 2.63
C PHE A 236 9.15 -9.60 2.43
N LEU A 237 8.35 -8.76 1.80
CA LEU A 237 6.96 -9.08 1.46
C LEU A 237 6.81 -9.14 -0.07
N PRO A 238 5.92 -9.99 -0.60
CA PRO A 238 5.64 -10.01 -2.02
C PRO A 238 5.03 -8.67 -2.48
N ARG A 239 5.20 -8.34 -3.75
CA ARG A 239 4.74 -7.06 -4.32
C ARG A 239 3.22 -6.90 -4.29
N ILE A 240 2.45 -7.99 -4.31
CA ILE A 240 1.00 -7.96 -4.55
C ILE A 240 0.22 -8.12 -3.24
N THR A 241 -0.76 -7.22 -3.00
CA THR A 241 -1.53 -7.14 -1.76
C THR A 241 -2.13 -8.47 -1.29
N HIS A 242 -2.75 -9.25 -2.19
CA HIS A 242 -3.38 -10.52 -1.80
C HIS A 242 -2.35 -11.60 -1.40
N GLN A 243 -1.14 -11.55 -1.96
CA GLN A 243 -0.04 -12.44 -1.57
C GLN A 243 0.48 -12.05 -0.18
N GLN A 244 0.60 -10.74 0.10
CA GLN A 244 1.00 -10.25 1.43
C GLN A 244 -0.01 -10.70 2.51
N PHE A 245 -1.31 -10.66 2.20
CA PHE A 245 -2.37 -11.13 3.09
C PHE A 245 -2.34 -12.63 3.37
N GLN A 246 -1.66 -13.43 2.55
CA GLN A 246 -1.51 -14.87 2.80
C GLN A 246 -0.34 -15.19 3.76
N LEU A 247 0.48 -14.20 4.08
CA LEU A 247 1.60 -14.33 5.00
C LEU A 247 1.25 -13.78 6.39
N GLY A 248 2.14 -14.01 7.36
CA GLY A 248 2.03 -13.44 8.71
C GLY A 248 1.01 -14.10 9.63
N GLU A 249 0.99 -13.64 10.88
CA GLU A 249 0.03 -14.05 11.90
C GLU A 249 -1.30 -13.30 11.70
N ASP A 250 -2.43 -14.02 11.78
CA ASP A 250 -3.76 -13.41 11.79
C ASP A 250 -4.07 -12.78 13.15
N ILE A 251 -4.28 -11.46 13.15
CA ILE A 251 -4.58 -10.69 14.36
C ILE A 251 -6.04 -10.22 14.34
N PRO A 252 -6.85 -10.49 15.39
CA PRO A 252 -8.14 -9.84 15.53
C PRO A 252 -7.97 -8.32 15.68
N LEU A 253 -8.78 -7.50 15.03
CA LEU A 253 -8.65 -6.03 15.07
C LEU A 253 -8.57 -5.47 16.51
N SER A 254 -9.33 -6.04 17.45
CA SER A 254 -9.28 -5.69 18.88
C SER A 254 -7.92 -5.91 19.57
N LYS A 255 -7.01 -6.67 18.96
CA LYS A 255 -5.65 -6.98 19.42
C LYS A 255 -4.58 -6.39 18.50
N ALA A 256 -4.99 -5.61 17.50
CA ALA A 256 -4.07 -4.95 16.59
C ALA A 256 -3.20 -3.96 17.37
N LYS A 257 -1.91 -3.96 17.06
CA LYS A 257 -0.90 -3.08 17.64
C LYS A 257 -0.33 -2.17 16.56
N PRO A 258 0.14 -0.96 16.93
CA PRO A 258 0.85 -0.10 16.00
C PRO A 258 1.99 -0.87 15.29
N GLY A 259 2.00 -0.84 13.96
CA GLY A 259 2.90 -1.61 13.09
C GLY A 259 2.29 -2.87 12.46
N ASP A 260 1.15 -3.36 12.94
CA ASP A 260 0.39 -4.39 12.22
C ASP A 260 -0.17 -3.83 10.90
N VAL A 261 -0.53 -4.70 9.96
CA VAL A 261 -1.03 -4.29 8.64
C VAL A 261 -2.51 -4.64 8.50
N VAL A 262 -3.33 -3.67 8.15
CA VAL A 262 -4.78 -3.83 7.89
C VAL A 262 -5.04 -4.03 6.41
N TYR A 263 -5.89 -5.00 6.08
CA TYR A 263 -6.23 -5.37 4.71
C TYR A 263 -7.72 -5.18 4.42
N PHE A 264 -8.02 -4.80 3.19
CA PHE A 264 -9.37 -4.51 2.72
C PHE A 264 -9.66 -5.19 1.39
N SER A 265 -10.91 -5.60 1.20
CA SER A 265 -11.42 -6.27 0.01
C SER A 265 -12.52 -5.45 -0.67
N GLY A 266 -12.62 -5.53 -2.00
CA GLY A 266 -13.71 -4.87 -2.73
C GLY A 266 -13.60 -3.34 -2.81
N THR A 267 -12.44 -2.74 -2.57
CA THR A 267 -12.28 -1.27 -2.64
C THR A 267 -12.23 -0.76 -4.07
N TRP A 268 -11.47 -1.43 -4.95
CA TRP A 268 -11.39 -1.11 -6.39
C TRP A 268 -11.37 -2.33 -7.30
N GLN A 269 -11.18 -3.54 -6.75
CA GLN A 269 -11.33 -4.81 -7.44
C GLN A 269 -11.90 -5.87 -6.49
N GLU A 270 -12.42 -6.96 -7.04
CA GLU A 270 -12.89 -8.12 -6.26
C GLU A 270 -11.75 -8.73 -5.44
N GLY A 271 -12.07 -9.19 -4.22
CA GLY A 271 -11.08 -9.74 -3.30
C GLY A 271 -10.18 -8.67 -2.66
N ILE A 272 -9.07 -9.11 -2.06
CA ILE A 272 -8.10 -8.23 -1.40
C ILE A 272 -7.54 -7.23 -2.42
N SER A 273 -7.74 -5.94 -2.14
CA SER A 273 -7.46 -4.85 -3.07
C SER A 273 -6.73 -3.69 -2.44
N HIS A 274 -6.80 -3.50 -1.12
CA HIS A 274 -6.13 -2.38 -0.45
C HIS A 274 -5.50 -2.81 0.88
N THR A 275 -4.48 -2.06 1.30
CA THR A 275 -3.75 -2.31 2.55
C THR A 275 -3.18 -1.04 3.16
N GLY A 276 -2.87 -1.06 4.45
CA GLY A 276 -2.18 0.02 5.15
C GLY A 276 -1.64 -0.41 6.51
N ILE A 277 -0.76 0.41 7.09
CA ILE A 277 -0.07 0.11 8.34
C ILE A 277 -0.84 0.76 9.50
N TYR A 278 -1.22 -0.05 10.48
CA TYR A 278 -1.98 0.37 11.65
C TYR A 278 -1.13 1.24 12.58
N LEU A 279 -1.70 2.35 13.05
CA LEU A 279 -1.08 3.34 13.92
C LEU A 279 -1.63 3.32 15.36
N GLY A 280 -2.53 2.37 15.65
CA GLY A 280 -3.30 2.34 16.89
C GLY A 280 -4.54 3.22 16.85
N ASP A 281 -5.46 2.97 17.78
CA ASP A 281 -6.65 3.79 18.02
C ASP A 281 -7.53 3.99 16.77
N HIS A 282 -7.64 2.93 15.95
CA HIS A 282 -8.34 2.96 14.65
C HIS A 282 -7.71 3.87 13.59
N PHE A 283 -6.48 4.34 13.75
CA PHE A 283 -5.77 5.06 12.69
C PHE A 283 -4.83 4.15 11.92
N PHE A 284 -4.60 4.45 10.66
CA PHE A 284 -3.67 3.74 9.78
C PHE A 284 -3.11 4.67 8.71
N ILE A 285 -1.89 4.39 8.25
CA ILE A 285 -1.25 5.07 7.12
C ILE A 285 -1.32 4.19 5.88
N HIS A 286 -1.66 4.79 4.74
CA HIS A 286 -1.78 4.06 3.48
C HIS A 286 -1.53 4.97 2.28
N ALA A 287 -1.09 4.39 1.16
CA ALA A 287 -1.08 5.07 -0.15
C ALA A 287 -2.50 5.02 -0.72
N SER A 288 -3.20 6.16 -0.73
CA SER A 288 -4.61 6.23 -1.09
C SER A 288 -4.80 6.73 -2.51
N GLY A 289 -5.42 5.92 -3.39
CA GLY A 289 -5.84 6.40 -4.71
C GLY A 289 -6.90 7.49 -4.63
N GLU A 290 -7.74 7.46 -3.60
CA GLU A 290 -8.81 8.42 -3.40
C GLU A 290 -8.33 9.79 -2.90
N GLU A 291 -7.31 9.81 -2.04
CA GLU A 291 -6.67 11.03 -1.56
C GLU A 291 -5.48 11.45 -2.47
N GLY A 292 -5.11 10.60 -3.43
CA GLY A 292 -4.04 10.80 -4.42
C GLY A 292 -2.62 10.71 -3.85
N LYS A 293 -2.46 10.31 -2.59
CA LYS A 293 -1.18 10.31 -1.86
C LYS A 293 -1.19 9.38 -0.66
N THR A 294 -0.02 9.16 -0.08
CA THR A 294 0.14 8.56 1.24
C THR A 294 -0.40 9.49 2.32
N THR A 295 -1.32 8.97 3.13
CA THR A 295 -2.05 9.74 4.14
C THR A 295 -2.40 8.89 5.35
N ILE A 296 -2.74 9.56 6.44
CA ILE A 296 -3.34 8.95 7.62
C ILE A 296 -4.86 8.98 7.46
N SER A 297 -5.51 7.86 7.76
CA SER A 297 -6.96 7.71 7.74
C SER A 297 -7.45 7.05 9.03
N TYR A 298 -8.72 7.29 9.35
CA TYR A 298 -9.43 6.63 10.44
C TYR A 298 -10.20 5.43 9.89
N LEU A 299 -10.15 4.30 10.59
CA LEU A 299 -10.91 3.08 10.31
C LEU A 299 -12.36 3.26 10.79
N GLY A 300 -13.05 4.23 10.18
CA GLY A 300 -14.48 4.47 10.32
C GLY A 300 -15.31 3.51 9.47
N GLU A 301 -16.62 3.77 9.38
CA GLU A 301 -17.56 2.95 8.62
C GLU A 301 -17.16 2.79 7.14
N GLN A 302 -16.69 3.87 6.50
CA GLN A 302 -16.23 3.85 5.11
C GLN A 302 -15.13 2.82 4.87
N TRP A 303 -14.22 2.63 5.82
CA TRP A 303 -13.14 1.64 5.72
C TRP A 303 -13.53 0.27 6.28
N LEU A 304 -14.29 0.24 7.39
CA LEU A 304 -14.72 -0.99 8.05
C LEU A 304 -15.65 -1.82 7.16
N ASN A 305 -16.42 -1.20 6.27
CA ASN A 305 -17.24 -1.91 5.28
C ASN A 305 -16.43 -2.79 4.33
N TYR A 306 -15.15 -2.44 4.08
CA TYR A 306 -14.24 -3.21 3.24
C TYR A 306 -13.22 -4.02 4.05
N PHE A 307 -13.19 -3.87 5.37
CA PHE A 307 -12.18 -4.47 6.23
C PHE A 307 -12.23 -6.00 6.16
N THR A 308 -11.09 -6.63 5.91
CA THR A 308 -10.97 -8.07 5.77
C THR A 308 -10.19 -8.71 6.92
N GLY A 309 -9.10 -8.07 7.38
CA GLY A 309 -8.28 -8.64 8.44
C GLY A 309 -7.04 -7.83 8.78
N VAL A 310 -6.32 -8.27 9.81
CA VAL A 310 -5.04 -7.69 10.24
C VAL A 310 -3.96 -8.76 10.21
N LYS A 311 -2.77 -8.42 9.73
CA LYS A 311 -1.58 -9.28 9.74
C LYS A 311 -0.45 -8.68 10.55
N ARG A 312 0.27 -9.55 11.26
CA ARG A 312 1.55 -9.23 11.92
C ARG A 312 2.68 -10.04 11.30
N PHE A 313 3.79 -9.37 10.99
CA PHE A 313 4.89 -9.97 10.24
C PHE A 313 6.19 -10.17 11.05
N ASP A 314 6.18 -9.98 12.37
CA ASP A 314 7.38 -10.13 13.22
C ASP A 314 8.11 -11.48 13.03
N GLN A 315 7.34 -12.56 12.82
CA GLN A 315 7.87 -13.90 12.59
C GLN A 315 8.56 -14.08 11.22
N LEU A 316 8.36 -13.15 10.29
CA LEU A 316 8.96 -13.17 8.96
C LEU A 316 10.32 -12.47 8.91
N LYS A 317 10.71 -11.79 10.00
CA LYS A 317 11.97 -11.07 10.05
C LYS A 317 13.12 -12.03 9.84
N LEU A 318 13.95 -11.73 8.85
CA LEU A 318 15.14 -12.50 8.60
C LEU A 318 16.10 -12.34 9.79
N THR A 319 16.61 -13.46 10.30
CA THR A 319 17.76 -13.45 11.19
C THR A 319 19.01 -13.39 10.31
N GLU A 320 19.68 -12.23 10.28
CA GLU A 320 20.95 -12.01 9.55
C GLU A 320 22.13 -12.81 10.12
N ASP A 321 21.89 -13.72 11.07
CA ASP A 321 22.90 -14.55 11.73
C ASP A 321 23.73 -15.42 10.76
N HIS A 322 23.27 -15.61 9.52
CA HIS A 322 24.04 -16.27 8.47
C HIS A 322 24.69 -15.25 7.53
N PRO A 323 26.03 -15.17 7.44
CA PRO A 323 26.70 -14.10 6.69
C PRO A 323 26.44 -14.16 5.19
N ALA A 324 26.22 -15.35 4.60
CA ALA A 324 25.83 -15.43 3.19
C ALA A 324 24.44 -14.84 2.93
N VAL A 325 23.54 -14.83 3.92
CA VAL A 325 22.20 -14.22 3.78
C VAL A 325 22.30 -12.71 3.91
N SER A 326 23.03 -12.22 4.93
CA SER A 326 23.32 -10.79 5.09
C SER A 326 23.98 -10.22 3.84
N ASN A 327 25.04 -10.86 3.34
CA ASN A 327 25.74 -10.42 2.15
C ASN A 327 24.85 -10.52 0.90
N ALA A 328 24.03 -11.56 0.75
CA ALA A 328 23.12 -11.67 -0.39
C ALA A 328 22.10 -10.53 -0.42
N ASN A 329 21.67 -10.06 0.75
CA ASN A 329 20.74 -8.95 0.88
C ASN A 329 21.34 -7.62 0.40
N GLU A 330 22.61 -7.36 0.72
CA GLU A 330 23.34 -6.17 0.26
C GLU A 330 23.53 -6.13 -1.27
N LEU A 331 23.35 -7.27 -1.95
CA LEU A 331 23.54 -7.41 -3.38
C LEU A 331 22.26 -7.28 -4.19
N LEU A 332 21.11 -7.04 -3.56
CA LEU A 332 19.83 -6.87 -4.26
C LEU A 332 19.92 -5.75 -5.32
N ASN A 333 19.23 -5.95 -6.44
CA ASN A 333 19.20 -5.08 -7.61
C ASN A 333 20.49 -5.03 -8.45
N ILE A 334 21.55 -5.74 -8.07
CA ILE A 334 22.73 -5.88 -8.95
C ILE A 334 22.34 -6.70 -10.18
N GLU A 335 22.70 -6.20 -11.37
CA GLU A 335 22.26 -6.75 -12.64
C GLU A 335 22.78 -8.16 -12.92
N TYR A 336 22.05 -8.88 -13.77
CA TYR A 336 22.52 -10.14 -14.31
C TYR A 336 23.60 -9.90 -15.38
N THR A 337 24.74 -10.56 -15.21
CA THR A 337 25.81 -10.62 -16.21
C THR A 337 26.23 -12.05 -16.43
N LYS A 338 26.18 -12.53 -17.69
CA LYS A 338 26.61 -13.89 -18.03
C LYS A 338 28.10 -14.07 -17.69
N GLY A 339 28.41 -14.99 -16.77
CA GLY A 339 29.77 -15.23 -16.29
C GLY A 339 30.20 -14.33 -15.13
N GLY A 340 29.42 -13.31 -14.80
CA GLY A 340 29.72 -12.37 -13.71
C GLY A 340 29.69 -13.05 -12.35
N ALA A 341 30.62 -12.66 -11.48
CA ALA A 341 30.79 -13.24 -10.15
C ALA A 341 31.19 -12.21 -9.08
N ALA A 342 30.99 -10.93 -9.37
CA ALA A 342 31.34 -9.83 -8.48
C ALA A 342 30.36 -8.65 -8.66
N PRO A 343 30.12 -7.84 -7.62
CA PRO A 343 29.17 -6.72 -7.67
C PRO A 343 29.41 -5.75 -8.83
N GLU A 344 30.68 -5.42 -9.10
CA GLU A 344 31.09 -4.49 -10.14
C GLU A 344 30.92 -5.02 -11.58
N GLU A 345 30.80 -6.34 -11.73
CA GLU A 345 30.58 -7.00 -13.03
C GLU A 345 29.11 -7.37 -13.24
N GLY A 346 28.33 -7.47 -12.16
CA GLY A 346 27.07 -8.19 -12.12
C GLY A 346 27.25 -9.69 -11.86
N PHE A 347 26.14 -10.41 -11.73
CA PHE A 347 26.16 -11.83 -11.37
C PHE A 347 25.48 -12.72 -12.42
N ASP A 348 25.98 -13.94 -12.62
CA ASP A 348 25.12 -15.05 -13.05
C ASP A 348 24.62 -15.86 -11.85
N TYR A 349 23.71 -16.82 -12.11
CA TYR A 349 23.10 -17.66 -11.07
C TYR A 349 24.14 -18.25 -10.09
N SER A 350 25.16 -18.94 -10.63
CA SER A 350 26.22 -19.56 -9.84
C SER A 350 27.27 -18.58 -9.32
N GLY A 351 27.41 -17.43 -9.98
CA GLY A 351 28.35 -16.37 -9.63
C GLY A 351 27.98 -15.68 -8.32
N LEU A 352 26.68 -15.44 -8.09
CA LEU A 352 26.20 -14.94 -6.80
C LEU A 352 26.57 -15.91 -5.67
N VAL A 353 26.23 -17.19 -5.82
CA VAL A 353 26.55 -18.20 -4.81
C VAL A 353 28.06 -18.35 -4.63
N TYR A 354 28.84 -18.31 -5.72
CA TYR A 354 30.29 -18.32 -5.64
C TYR A 354 30.83 -17.15 -4.79
N TYR A 355 30.38 -15.93 -5.07
CA TYR A 355 30.77 -14.73 -4.31
C TYR A 355 30.47 -14.84 -2.82
N LEU A 356 29.31 -15.40 -2.47
CA LEU A 356 28.87 -15.52 -1.08
C LEU A 356 29.66 -16.55 -0.27
N PHE A 357 30.14 -17.63 -0.89
CA PHE A 357 30.78 -18.74 -0.18
C PHE A 357 32.31 -18.82 -0.35
N GLN A 358 32.86 -18.29 -1.45
CA GLN A 358 34.31 -18.30 -1.70
C GLN A 358 35.16 -17.65 -0.58
N PRO A 359 34.71 -16.57 0.10
CA PRO A 359 35.48 -16.00 1.21
C PRO A 359 35.69 -16.99 2.38
N TYR A 360 34.79 -17.94 2.55
CA TYR A 360 34.85 -18.96 3.62
C TYR A 360 35.55 -20.24 3.17
N ASP A 361 35.55 -20.51 1.87
CA ASP A 361 36.16 -21.68 1.28
C ASP A 361 36.78 -21.34 -0.08
N LYS A 362 38.11 -21.22 -0.12
CA LYS A 362 38.84 -20.87 -1.34
C LYS A 362 38.72 -21.92 -2.44
N ALA A 363 38.32 -23.15 -2.10
CA ALA A 363 38.07 -24.22 -3.07
C ALA A 363 36.62 -24.24 -3.57
N PHE A 364 35.78 -23.30 -3.12
CA PHE A 364 34.37 -23.27 -3.47
C PHE A 364 34.19 -23.14 -5.00
N PRO A 365 33.40 -24.03 -5.63
CA PRO A 365 33.34 -24.12 -7.08
C PRO A 365 32.55 -22.97 -7.73
N ARG A 366 32.95 -22.61 -8.95
CA ARG A 366 32.34 -21.51 -9.71
C ARG A 366 31.06 -21.93 -10.46
N SER A 367 30.96 -23.17 -10.91
CA SER A 367 29.84 -23.62 -11.75
C SER A 367 28.72 -24.27 -10.93
N SER A 368 27.45 -24.10 -11.34
CA SER A 368 26.30 -24.73 -10.67
C SER A 368 26.43 -26.25 -10.54
N ALA A 369 27.01 -26.92 -11.55
CA ALA A 369 27.15 -28.38 -11.57
C ALA A 369 28.14 -28.86 -10.52
N GLU A 370 29.23 -28.13 -10.32
CA GLU A 370 30.21 -28.44 -9.28
C GLU A 370 29.68 -28.06 -7.90
N GLN A 371 29.00 -26.91 -7.77
CA GLN A 371 28.34 -26.50 -6.52
C GLN A 371 27.32 -27.56 -6.06
N TRP A 372 26.53 -28.12 -6.98
CA TRP A 372 25.61 -29.23 -6.69
C TRP A 372 26.30 -30.47 -6.10
N ASN A 373 27.51 -30.77 -6.55
CA ASN A 373 28.30 -31.90 -6.03
C ASN A 373 29.15 -31.52 -4.81
N TYR A 374 29.04 -30.27 -4.32
CA TYR A 374 29.76 -29.74 -3.18
C TYR A 374 28.88 -29.70 -1.94
N GLY A 375 29.50 -29.69 -0.75
CA GLY A 375 28.78 -29.54 0.53
C GLY A 375 27.88 -30.72 0.91
N MET A 376 27.03 -30.49 1.92
CA MET A 376 26.12 -31.51 2.46
C MET A 376 24.75 -31.41 1.80
N THR A 377 24.15 -32.54 1.43
CA THR A 377 22.75 -32.58 1.00
C THR A 377 21.83 -32.33 2.20
N VAL A 378 20.80 -31.50 1.99
CA VAL A 378 19.76 -31.21 2.98
C VAL A 378 18.42 -31.74 2.46
N GLU A 379 17.69 -32.44 3.33
CA GLU A 379 16.32 -32.84 3.06
C GLU A 379 15.39 -31.64 3.20
N HIS A 380 14.39 -31.54 2.33
CA HIS A 380 13.38 -30.51 2.42
C HIS A 380 12.60 -30.61 3.74
N GLY A 381 12.30 -29.47 4.36
CA GLY A 381 11.84 -29.32 5.73
C GLY A 381 12.96 -29.12 6.76
N ASN A 382 14.22 -29.41 6.40
CA ASN A 382 15.39 -29.23 7.27
C ASN A 382 16.33 -28.11 6.80
N GLU A 383 15.94 -27.36 5.77
CA GLU A 383 16.63 -26.16 5.32
C GLU A 383 16.75 -25.10 6.43
N LYS A 384 17.84 -24.34 6.35
CA LYS A 384 18.12 -23.20 7.20
C LYS A 384 18.55 -22.01 6.32
N PRO A 385 18.32 -20.77 6.77
CA PRO A 385 18.87 -19.60 6.10
C PRO A 385 20.35 -19.80 5.78
N GLY A 386 20.74 -19.56 4.52
CA GLY A 386 22.07 -19.81 3.98
C GLY A 386 22.22 -21.12 3.18
N ASP A 387 21.25 -22.03 3.25
CA ASP A 387 21.23 -23.19 2.35
C ASP A 387 20.97 -22.76 0.90
N VAL A 388 21.45 -23.55 -0.05
CA VAL A 388 21.32 -23.26 -1.49
C VAL A 388 20.41 -24.28 -2.15
N TYR A 389 19.33 -23.77 -2.71
CA TYR A 389 18.35 -24.52 -3.49
C TYR A 389 18.83 -24.59 -4.93
N PHE A 390 18.73 -25.77 -5.53
CA PHE A 390 19.06 -25.95 -6.95
C PHE A 390 17.78 -26.27 -7.73
N PHE A 391 17.39 -25.36 -8.63
CA PHE A 391 16.22 -25.53 -9.47
C PHE A 391 16.60 -26.00 -10.88
N GLN A 392 15.80 -26.88 -11.47
CA GLN A 392 15.97 -27.37 -12.84
C GLN A 392 15.45 -26.34 -13.85
N ALA A 393 16.35 -25.81 -14.69
CA ALA A 393 15.98 -25.03 -15.86
C ALA A 393 15.45 -25.93 -16.98
N SER A 394 14.68 -25.38 -17.92
CA SER A 394 14.11 -26.13 -19.06
C SER A 394 15.16 -26.78 -19.99
N GLY A 395 16.43 -26.37 -19.89
CA GLY A 395 17.56 -26.95 -20.61
C GLY A 395 18.41 -27.93 -19.80
N GLY A 396 17.95 -28.38 -18.63
CA GLY A 396 18.66 -29.32 -17.75
C GLY A 396 19.73 -28.70 -16.85
N ASN A 397 20.02 -27.42 -17.00
CA ASN A 397 20.95 -26.70 -16.11
C ASN A 397 20.35 -26.50 -14.73
N LEU A 398 21.19 -26.49 -13.70
CA LEU A 398 20.79 -26.15 -12.34
C LEU A 398 20.97 -24.65 -12.06
N LEU A 399 19.94 -24.05 -11.50
CA LEU A 399 19.89 -22.65 -11.08
C LEU A 399 19.97 -22.59 -9.55
N PRO A 400 21.14 -22.27 -8.98
CA PRO A 400 21.26 -22.11 -7.55
C PRO A 400 20.57 -20.83 -7.07
N ALA A 401 19.94 -20.90 -5.90
CA ALA A 401 19.30 -19.80 -5.21
C ALA A 401 19.54 -19.93 -3.70
N VAL A 402 19.82 -18.83 -3.02
CA VAL A 402 20.11 -18.83 -1.57
C VAL A 402 18.80 -18.77 -0.81
N TYR A 403 18.51 -19.77 0.01
CA TYR A 403 17.37 -19.75 0.92
C TYR A 403 17.64 -18.79 2.06
N ILE A 404 16.73 -17.84 2.26
CA ILE A 404 16.87 -16.80 3.28
C ILE A 404 15.94 -17.03 4.48
N GLY A 405 15.00 -17.98 4.39
CA GLY A 405 14.01 -18.27 5.43
C GLY A 405 12.59 -17.99 4.96
N ASN A 406 11.58 -18.48 5.69
CA ASN A 406 10.16 -18.18 5.44
C ASN A 406 9.70 -18.45 3.99
N GLU A 407 10.19 -19.54 3.40
CA GLU A 407 9.94 -19.90 2.00
C GLU A 407 10.39 -18.83 0.99
N GLN A 408 11.41 -18.05 1.34
CA GLN A 408 12.02 -17.05 0.47
C GLN A 408 13.40 -17.47 0.02
N ILE A 409 13.73 -17.10 -1.21
CA ILE A 409 15.04 -17.27 -1.80
C ILE A 409 15.54 -15.94 -2.39
N ILE A 410 16.85 -15.74 -2.38
CA ILE A 410 17.53 -14.75 -3.23
C ILE A 410 18.10 -15.47 -4.43
N VAL A 411 17.83 -14.95 -5.63
CA VAL A 411 18.30 -15.52 -6.88
C VAL A 411 18.64 -14.42 -7.87
N VAL A 412 19.49 -14.75 -8.85
CA VAL A 412 19.75 -13.87 -9.99
C VAL A 412 18.75 -14.16 -11.10
N ARG A 413 18.03 -13.15 -11.58
CA ARG A 413 17.14 -13.24 -12.75
C ARG A 413 17.69 -12.38 -13.88
N LYS A 414 17.48 -12.83 -15.12
CA LYS A 414 18.04 -12.14 -16.30
C LYS A 414 17.48 -10.74 -16.53
N ASP A 415 16.25 -10.53 -16.08
CA ASP A 415 15.45 -9.32 -16.25
C ASP A 415 15.50 -8.40 -15.03
N GLU A 416 15.68 -8.94 -13.83
CA GLU A 416 15.62 -8.18 -12.57
C GLU A 416 16.93 -8.19 -11.77
N GLY A 417 17.94 -8.95 -12.20
CA GLY A 417 19.18 -9.11 -11.43
C GLY A 417 18.97 -9.90 -10.14
N VAL A 418 19.80 -9.63 -9.13
CA VAL A 418 19.69 -10.24 -7.80
C VAL A 418 18.38 -9.77 -7.15
N SER A 419 17.49 -10.71 -6.85
CA SER A 419 16.14 -10.41 -6.37
C SER A 419 15.58 -11.51 -5.47
N THR A 420 14.63 -11.13 -4.61
CA THR A 420 13.95 -12.05 -3.70
C THR A 420 12.73 -12.70 -4.36
N ILE A 421 12.45 -13.95 -4.01
CA ILE A 421 11.25 -14.67 -4.46
C ILE A 421 10.59 -15.35 -3.27
N GLN A 422 9.29 -15.14 -3.13
CA GLN A 422 8.42 -15.92 -2.24
C GLN A 422 7.97 -17.19 -2.97
N LEU A 423 8.50 -18.35 -2.59
CA LEU A 423 8.32 -19.62 -3.30
C LEU A 423 6.83 -19.99 -3.52
N PRO A 424 5.93 -19.88 -2.51
CA PRO A 424 4.50 -20.21 -2.69
C PRO A 424 3.80 -19.44 -3.82
N PHE A 425 4.31 -18.27 -4.19
CA PHE A 425 3.70 -17.40 -5.20
C PHE A 425 4.46 -17.38 -6.52
N SER A 426 5.57 -18.11 -6.62
CA SER A 426 6.36 -18.17 -7.84
C SER A 426 5.76 -19.16 -8.83
N GLN A 427 5.59 -18.73 -10.08
CA GLN A 427 5.21 -19.64 -11.17
C GLN A 427 6.41 -20.39 -11.76
N TYR A 428 7.63 -19.86 -11.59
CA TYR A 428 8.84 -20.43 -12.17
C TYR A 428 9.70 -21.16 -11.13
N TRP A 429 9.80 -20.63 -9.91
CA TRP A 429 10.63 -21.17 -8.85
C TRP A 429 9.77 -22.02 -7.92
N THR A 430 9.35 -23.18 -8.42
CA THR A 430 8.43 -24.09 -7.74
C THR A 430 9.16 -25.29 -7.14
N TYR A 431 8.57 -25.92 -6.12
CA TYR A 431 9.10 -27.17 -5.55
C TYR A 431 9.14 -28.33 -6.57
N GLU A 432 8.28 -28.32 -7.59
CA GLU A 432 8.36 -29.30 -8.70
C GLU A 432 9.66 -29.19 -9.50
N ARG A 433 10.25 -27.99 -9.54
CA ARG A 433 11.52 -27.73 -10.23
C ARG A 433 12.70 -27.81 -9.27
N LEU A 434 12.49 -28.02 -7.97
CA LEU A 434 13.58 -28.17 -7.01
C LEU A 434 14.27 -29.53 -7.20
N ALA A 435 15.52 -29.50 -7.68
CA ALA A 435 16.35 -30.69 -7.79
C ALA A 435 16.86 -31.16 -6.42
N GLY A 436 17.09 -30.23 -5.50
CA GLY A 436 17.48 -30.50 -4.12
C GLY A 436 18.18 -29.31 -3.47
N ILE A 437 18.64 -29.53 -2.24
CA ILE A 437 19.17 -28.48 -1.36
C ILE A 437 20.58 -28.87 -0.89
N LYS A 438 21.48 -27.89 -0.82
CA LYS A 438 22.85 -28.04 -0.32
C LYS A 438 23.14 -27.06 0.80
N ARG A 439 23.91 -27.51 1.79
CA ARG A 439 24.45 -26.68 2.87
C ARG A 439 25.96 -26.58 2.74
N TYR A 440 26.46 -25.35 2.75
CA TYR A 440 27.88 -25.05 2.71
C TYR A 440 28.37 -24.51 4.05
N SER A 441 29.66 -24.69 4.33
CA SER A 441 30.27 -24.19 5.56
C SER A 441 30.60 -22.71 5.43
N VAL A 442 30.23 -21.92 6.43
CA VAL A 442 30.59 -20.50 6.58
C VAL A 442 31.43 -20.25 7.85
N ARG A 443 32.06 -21.29 8.40
CA ARG A 443 32.94 -21.12 9.56
C ARG A 443 34.18 -20.34 9.16
N ALA A 444 34.43 -19.21 9.82
CA ALA A 444 35.75 -18.60 9.82
C ALA A 444 36.77 -19.66 10.24
N PHE A 445 37.90 -19.75 9.55
CA PHE A 445 39.02 -20.56 10.01
C PHE A 445 39.36 -20.11 11.44
N SER A 446 39.04 -20.92 12.45
CA SER A 446 39.71 -20.80 13.73
C SER A 446 41.18 -21.07 13.44
N THR A 447 42.03 -20.06 13.54
CA THR A 447 43.47 -20.27 13.65
C THR A 447 43.74 -20.99 14.96
N ASN A 448 43.54 -22.31 14.96
CA ASN A 448 44.21 -23.18 15.90
C ASN A 448 45.59 -23.44 15.30
N ALA A 449 46.57 -22.70 15.81
CA ALA A 449 47.96 -23.11 15.79
C ALA A 449 48.50 -22.79 17.19
N ASP A 450 48.72 -23.87 17.94
CA ASP A 450 49.54 -23.94 19.14
C ASP A 450 50.98 -23.45 18.88
#